data_AF-A0A1J6KFG6-F1
#
_entry.id   AF-A0A1J6KFG6-F1
#
_cell.length_a   1.000
_cell.length_b   1.000
_cell.length_c   1.000
_cell.angle_alpha   90.00
_cell.angle_beta   90.00
_cell.angle_gamma   90.00
#
_symmetry.space_group_name_H-M   'P 1'
#
loop_
_entity.id
_entity.type
_entity.pdbx_description
1 polymer ?
#
loop_
_entity_poly.entity_id
_entity_poly.type
_entity_poly.pdbx_seq_one_letter_code
_entity_poly.pdbx_strand_id
1 'polypeptide(L)'
;MLKEAMEDWNRFLQDLKVNARKVEVHIGKGEFMERAWKEVYVGDVIKVNKNEYFPSDLLLLSSSYEDGLCYVETMNLDGETNLKVKRSLEATLSLHSDEQFSKFLATLRCEDPNPNLYTFVGNLEFENESHPLSSSQILLRDSKLRNTDYIYGVVVFSEPDTKAVKIKYL
;
A
#
# COMPACT_ATOMS: atom_id res chain seq x y z
N MET A 1 29.79 -16.53 -14.82
CA MET A 1 30.65 -15.62 -14.03
C MET A 1 30.62 -14.18 -14.55
N LEU A 2 31.21 -13.84 -15.72
CA LEU A 2 31.25 -12.44 -16.19
C LEU A 2 29.89 -11.91 -16.68
N LYS A 3 29.11 -12.76 -17.38
CA LYS A 3 27.73 -12.46 -17.79
C LYS A 3 26.79 -12.31 -16.59
N GLU A 4 26.89 -13.21 -15.63
CA GLU A 4 26.12 -13.17 -14.38
C GLU A 4 26.41 -11.90 -13.58
N ALA A 5 27.70 -11.52 -13.43
CA ALA A 5 28.08 -10.28 -12.76
C ALA A 5 27.53 -9.03 -13.48
N MET A 6 27.45 -9.05 -14.81
CA MET A 6 26.86 -7.96 -15.59
C MET A 6 25.33 -7.90 -15.40
N GLU A 7 24.65 -9.04 -15.35
CA GLU A 7 23.22 -9.13 -15.09
C GLU A 7 22.88 -8.67 -13.66
N ASP A 8 23.67 -9.07 -12.66
CA ASP A 8 23.55 -8.61 -11.28
C ASP A 8 23.74 -7.09 -11.15
N TRP A 9 24.72 -6.54 -11.86
CA TRP A 9 24.93 -5.08 -11.87
C TRP A 9 23.73 -4.33 -12.47
N ASN A 10 23.16 -4.86 -13.55
CA ASN A 10 21.97 -4.27 -14.17
C ASN A 10 20.75 -4.36 -13.25
N ARG A 11 20.54 -5.49 -12.55
CA ARG A 11 19.49 -5.62 -11.52
C ARG A 11 19.67 -4.59 -10.43
N PHE A 12 20.88 -4.47 -9.88
CA PHE A 12 21.18 -3.48 -8.84
C PHE A 12 20.85 -2.05 -9.27
N LEU A 13 21.21 -1.67 -10.51
CA LEU A 13 20.86 -0.35 -11.06
C LEU A 13 19.35 -0.15 -11.26
N GLN A 14 18.61 -1.21 -11.59
CA GLN A 14 17.15 -1.16 -11.68
C GLN A 14 16.52 -0.99 -10.31
N ASP A 15 16.99 -1.72 -9.30
CA ASP A 15 16.52 -1.61 -7.92
C ASP A 15 16.75 -0.21 -7.38
N LEU A 16 17.94 0.37 -7.61
CA LEU A 16 18.22 1.76 -7.22
C LEU A 16 17.24 2.76 -7.82
N LYS A 17 16.83 2.56 -9.08
CA LYS A 17 15.86 3.43 -9.75
C LYS A 17 14.46 3.27 -9.18
N VAL A 18 14.04 2.04 -8.91
CA VAL A 18 12.72 1.76 -8.30
C VAL A 18 12.66 2.32 -6.88
N ASN A 19 13.69 2.09 -6.08
CA ASN A 19 13.78 2.55 -4.69
C ASN A 19 13.90 4.07 -4.55
N ALA A 20 14.28 4.77 -5.62
CA ALA A 20 14.32 6.23 -5.68
C ALA A 20 13.01 6.87 -6.16
N ARG A 21 12.01 6.07 -6.57
CA ARG A 21 10.66 6.59 -6.85
C ARG A 21 10.08 7.20 -5.59
N LYS A 22 9.16 8.14 -5.77
CA LYS A 22 8.54 8.88 -4.67
C LYS A 22 7.09 8.47 -4.47
N VAL A 23 6.60 8.68 -3.26
CA VAL A 23 5.19 8.56 -2.89
C VAL A 23 4.90 9.57 -1.77
N GLU A 24 3.66 10.03 -1.67
CA GLU A 24 3.22 10.91 -0.60
C GLU A 24 2.98 10.10 0.68
N VAL A 25 3.72 10.40 1.75
CA VAL A 25 3.62 9.73 3.06
C VAL A 25 3.08 10.71 4.08
N HIS A 26 2.13 10.27 4.91
CA HIS A 26 1.59 11.05 6.02
C HIS A 26 2.67 11.31 7.07
N ILE A 27 2.87 12.57 7.44
CA ILE A 27 3.88 12.99 8.42
C ILE A 27 3.25 13.49 9.74
N GLY A 28 1.95 13.24 9.92
CA GLY A 28 1.18 13.69 11.07
C GLY A 28 0.33 14.93 10.78
N LYS A 29 -0.66 15.20 11.66
CA LYS A 29 -1.58 16.35 11.60
C LYS A 29 -2.35 16.52 10.29
N GLY A 30 -2.42 15.48 9.47
CA GLY A 30 -3.10 15.51 8.17
C GLY A 30 -2.25 16.15 7.07
N GLU A 31 -0.92 16.14 7.21
CA GLU A 31 0.00 16.58 6.17
C GLU A 31 0.67 15.38 5.49
N PHE A 32 0.83 15.44 4.18
CA PHE A 32 1.54 14.46 3.37
C PHE A 32 2.78 15.08 2.71
N MET A 33 3.86 14.30 2.62
CA MET A 33 5.11 14.75 2.02
C MET A 33 5.69 13.66 1.13
N GLU A 34 6.27 14.06 0.00
CA GLU A 34 7.01 13.13 -0.85
C GLU A 34 8.19 12.49 -0.11
N ARG A 35 8.23 11.16 -0.09
CA ARG A 35 9.35 10.34 0.39
C ARG A 35 9.75 9.33 -0.67
N ALA A 36 11.03 8.93 -0.64
CA ALA A 36 11.48 7.87 -1.52
C ALA A 36 10.90 6.53 -1.06
N TRP A 37 10.67 5.58 -1.98
CA TRP A 37 10.11 4.26 -1.65
C TRP A 37 10.94 3.51 -0.61
N LYS A 38 12.27 3.68 -0.62
CA LYS A 38 13.17 3.10 0.40
C LYS A 38 12.97 3.66 1.82
N GLU A 39 12.17 4.72 1.98
CA GLU A 39 11.87 5.39 3.25
C GLU A 39 10.43 5.12 3.71
N VAL A 40 9.73 4.19 3.06
CA VAL A 40 8.37 3.75 3.41
C VAL A 40 8.44 2.53 4.33
N TYR A 41 7.72 2.56 5.45
CA TYR A 41 7.74 1.52 6.47
C TYR A 41 6.34 0.99 6.79
N VAL A 42 6.26 -0.22 7.36
CA VAL A 42 5.00 -0.80 7.86
C VAL A 42 4.30 0.16 8.84
N GLY A 43 3.02 0.40 8.59
CA GLY A 43 2.19 1.34 9.35
C GLY A 43 2.16 2.76 8.78
N ASP A 44 3.01 3.11 7.80
CA ASP A 44 2.91 4.40 7.13
C ASP A 44 1.61 4.49 6.34
N VAL A 45 0.90 5.61 6.50
CA VAL A 45 -0.22 5.96 5.61
C VAL A 45 0.35 6.69 4.41
N ILE A 46 0.04 6.21 3.23
CA ILE A 46 0.51 6.77 1.97
C ILE A 46 -0.67 7.13 1.07
N LYS A 47 -0.46 8.18 0.26
CA LYS A 47 -1.36 8.59 -0.81
C LYS A 47 -0.70 8.22 -2.13
N VAL A 48 -1.43 7.45 -2.94
CA VAL A 48 -0.94 6.98 -4.25
C VAL A 48 -1.84 7.54 -5.32
N ASN A 49 -1.24 8.24 -6.29
CA ASN A 49 -1.97 8.93 -7.34
C ASN A 49 -2.18 8.02 -8.57
N LYS A 50 -3.11 8.43 -9.42
CA LYS A 50 -3.44 7.72 -10.65
C LYS A 50 -2.20 7.43 -11.49
N ASN A 51 -2.14 6.20 -12.02
CA ASN A 51 -1.04 5.69 -12.82
C ASN A 51 0.30 5.52 -12.08
N GLU A 52 0.30 5.57 -10.74
CA GLU A 52 1.46 5.20 -9.94
C GLU A 52 1.42 3.72 -9.55
N TYR A 53 2.60 3.16 -9.32
CA TYR A 53 2.75 1.81 -8.79
C TYR A 53 2.69 1.84 -7.26
N PHE A 54 2.21 0.76 -6.64
CA PHE A 54 2.25 0.64 -5.19
C PHE A 54 3.68 0.29 -4.71
N PRO A 55 4.24 1.04 -3.74
CA PRO A 55 5.59 0.81 -3.24
C PRO A 55 5.71 -0.44 -2.36
N SER A 56 4.57 -0.90 -1.81
CA SER A 56 4.47 -1.95 -0.80
C SER A 56 3.08 -2.58 -0.88
N ASP A 57 2.85 -3.65 -0.13
CA ASP A 57 1.50 -4.18 0.05
C ASP A 57 0.71 -3.25 0.98
N LEU A 58 -0.45 -2.81 0.53
CA LEU A 58 -1.27 -1.80 1.21
C LEU A 58 -2.63 -2.38 1.58
N LEU A 59 -3.14 -1.95 2.73
CA LEU A 59 -4.55 -1.99 3.03
C LEU A 59 -5.19 -0.70 2.52
N LEU A 60 -6.17 -0.82 1.63
CA LEU A 60 -6.95 0.29 1.09
C LEU A 60 -7.86 0.89 2.17
N LEU A 61 -7.58 2.12 2.58
CA LEU A 61 -8.39 2.88 3.54
C LEU A 61 -9.54 3.61 2.83
N SER A 62 -9.25 4.25 1.71
CA SER A 62 -10.25 5.00 0.95
C SER A 62 -9.71 5.33 -0.44
N SER A 63 -10.60 5.75 -1.33
CA SER A 63 -10.24 6.19 -2.67
C SER A 63 -10.86 7.54 -3.00
N SER A 64 -10.53 8.08 -4.17
CA SER A 64 -11.20 9.27 -4.71
C SER A 64 -12.68 9.05 -5.06
N TYR A 65 -13.21 7.82 -4.96
CA TYR A 65 -14.62 7.51 -5.19
C TYR A 65 -15.37 7.38 -3.87
N GLU A 66 -16.59 7.94 -3.83
CA GLU A 66 -17.42 7.97 -2.62
C GLU A 66 -17.77 6.57 -2.07
N ASP A 67 -17.79 5.56 -2.93
CA ASP A 67 -18.07 4.16 -2.56
C ASP A 67 -16.79 3.33 -2.28
N GLY A 68 -15.63 3.99 -2.22
CA GLY A 68 -14.35 3.40 -1.84
C GLY A 68 -13.75 2.44 -2.85
N LEU A 69 -14.23 2.45 -4.10
CA LEU A 69 -13.70 1.62 -5.17
C LEU A 69 -12.37 2.14 -5.71
N CYS A 70 -11.48 1.24 -6.11
CA CYS A 70 -10.38 1.57 -7.01
C CYS A 70 -10.11 0.44 -8.02
N TYR A 71 -9.42 0.78 -9.10
CA TYR A 71 -9.06 -0.18 -10.14
C TYR A 71 -7.56 -0.39 -10.20
N VAL A 72 -7.16 -1.66 -10.25
CA VAL A 72 -5.76 -2.07 -10.15
C VAL A 72 -5.36 -2.92 -11.35
N GLU A 73 -4.26 -2.57 -11.99
CA GLU A 73 -3.61 -3.39 -13.02
C GLU A 73 -2.52 -4.26 -12.37
N THR A 74 -2.57 -5.59 -12.57
CA THR A 74 -1.65 -6.57 -11.97
C THR A 74 -0.72 -7.24 -12.98
N MET A 75 -0.54 -6.64 -14.17
CA MET A 75 0.27 -7.21 -15.25
C MET A 75 1.69 -7.63 -14.81
N ASN A 76 2.29 -6.90 -13.86
CA ASN A 76 3.62 -7.23 -13.32
C ASN A 76 3.65 -8.43 -12.35
N LEU A 77 2.50 -8.86 -11.82
CA LEU A 77 2.38 -9.94 -10.85
C LEU A 77 1.95 -11.25 -11.51
N ASP A 78 0.87 -11.23 -12.29
CA ASP A 78 0.26 -12.43 -12.86
C ASP A 78 0.09 -12.39 -14.39
N GLY A 79 0.51 -11.29 -15.03
CA GLY A 79 0.37 -11.10 -16.48
C GLY A 79 -1.05 -10.82 -16.95
N GLU A 80 -2.01 -10.63 -16.03
CA GLU A 80 -3.39 -10.29 -16.39
C GLU A 80 -3.49 -8.82 -16.86
N THR A 81 -4.20 -8.60 -17.96
CA THR A 81 -4.42 -7.25 -18.53
C THR A 81 -5.72 -6.61 -18.07
N ASN A 82 -6.62 -7.39 -17.49
CA ASN A 82 -7.88 -6.90 -16.95
C ASN A 82 -7.65 -6.13 -15.65
N LEU A 83 -8.42 -5.06 -15.45
CA LEU A 83 -8.39 -4.33 -14.20
C LEU A 83 -9.13 -5.11 -13.11
N LYS A 84 -8.50 -5.23 -11.95
CA LYS A 84 -9.10 -5.78 -10.74
C LYS A 84 -9.76 -4.66 -9.96
N VAL A 85 -11.00 -4.88 -9.54
CA VAL A 85 -11.74 -3.96 -8.68
C VAL A 85 -11.39 -4.27 -7.22
N LYS A 86 -11.04 -3.23 -6.47
CA LYS A 86 -10.77 -3.30 -5.02
C LYS A 86 -11.68 -2.31 -4.30
N ARG A 87 -12.01 -2.58 -3.04
CA ARG A 87 -12.94 -1.76 -2.25
C ARG A 87 -12.45 -1.60 -0.82
N SER A 88 -12.45 -0.37 -0.32
CA SER A 88 -12.16 -0.08 1.09
C SER A 88 -13.24 -0.62 2.02
N LEU A 89 -13.02 -0.54 3.33
CA LEU A 89 -14.09 -0.75 4.30
C LEU A 89 -15.07 0.42 4.27
N GLU A 90 -16.35 0.16 4.57
CA GLU A 90 -17.35 1.23 4.75
C GLU A 90 -16.95 2.17 5.90
N ALA A 91 -16.36 1.61 6.96
CA ALA A 91 -15.90 2.34 8.13
C ALA A 91 -14.85 3.42 7.81
N THR A 92 -14.07 3.26 6.74
CA THR A 92 -12.96 4.15 6.39
C THR A 92 -13.28 5.08 5.20
N LEU A 93 -14.50 5.03 4.63
CA LEU A 93 -14.93 5.91 3.52
C LEU A 93 -14.87 7.40 3.87
N SER A 94 -14.98 7.73 5.16
CA SER A 94 -14.89 9.10 5.64
C SER A 94 -13.52 9.73 5.44
N LEU A 95 -12.46 8.96 5.15
CA LEU A 95 -11.07 9.40 4.98
C LEU A 95 -10.77 9.86 3.53
N HIS A 96 -11.53 10.79 2.98
CA HIS A 96 -11.39 11.33 1.61
C HIS A 96 -10.50 12.59 1.48
N SER A 97 -9.97 13.15 2.57
CA SER A 97 -9.06 14.31 2.55
C SER A 97 -7.87 14.13 3.50
N ASP A 98 -6.76 14.81 3.20
CA ASP A 98 -5.53 14.75 3.98
C ASP A 98 -5.78 15.10 5.47
N GLU A 99 -6.64 16.09 5.75
CA GLU A 99 -6.93 16.59 7.10
C GLU A 99 -7.57 15.53 8.01
N GLN A 100 -8.30 14.56 7.45
CA GLN A 100 -8.96 13.52 8.22
C GLN A 100 -7.97 12.55 8.85
N PHE A 101 -6.76 12.44 8.27
CA PHE A 101 -5.66 11.68 8.87
C PHE A 101 -5.02 12.37 10.07
N SER A 102 -5.44 13.59 10.44
CA SER A 102 -4.98 14.26 11.66
C SER A 102 -5.40 13.52 12.95
N LYS A 103 -6.52 12.79 12.91
CA LYS A 103 -7.09 12.03 14.05
C LYS A 103 -7.23 10.54 13.76
N PHE A 104 -6.74 10.08 12.61
CA PHE A 104 -6.84 8.68 12.23
C PHE A 104 -5.97 7.82 13.15
N LEU A 105 -6.60 6.87 13.82
CA LEU A 105 -5.95 5.88 14.66
C LEU A 105 -6.67 4.55 14.47
N ALA A 106 -5.92 3.54 14.02
CA ALA A 106 -6.42 2.19 13.83
C ALA A 106 -5.34 1.18 14.19
N THR A 107 -5.75 -0.04 14.55
CA THR A 107 -4.84 -1.17 14.75
C THR A 107 -5.16 -2.26 13.74
N LEU A 108 -4.18 -2.62 12.91
CA LEU A 108 -4.28 -3.73 11.96
C LEU A 108 -3.68 -4.98 12.58
N ARG A 109 -4.42 -6.09 12.56
CA ARG A 109 -3.93 -7.44 12.88
C ARG A 109 -4.15 -8.32 11.65
N CYS A 110 -3.13 -9.02 11.18
CA CYS A 110 -3.24 -9.90 10.03
C CYS A 110 -2.35 -11.13 10.17
N GLU A 111 -2.53 -12.06 9.23
CA GLU A 111 -1.63 -13.21 9.05
C GLU A 111 -0.20 -12.79 8.71
N ASP A 112 0.74 -13.72 8.88
CA ASP A 112 2.13 -13.54 8.45
C ASP A 112 2.22 -13.42 6.92
N PRO A 113 3.25 -12.72 6.38
CA PRO A 113 3.50 -12.67 4.95
C PRO A 113 3.57 -14.09 4.36
N ASN A 114 2.78 -14.33 3.33
CA ASN A 114 2.71 -15.63 2.67
C ASN A 114 2.61 -15.46 1.15
N PRO A 115 3.03 -16.46 0.34
CA PRO A 115 3.10 -16.32 -1.11
C PRO A 115 1.73 -16.37 -1.82
N ASN A 116 0.62 -16.54 -1.10
CA ASN A 116 -0.70 -16.62 -1.71
C ASN A 116 -1.26 -15.23 -1.98
N LEU A 117 -1.20 -14.78 -3.23
CA LEU A 117 -1.67 -13.46 -3.66
C LEU A 117 -3.20 -13.27 -3.58
N TYR A 118 -3.96 -14.36 -3.43
CA TYR A 118 -5.43 -14.34 -3.52
C TYR A 118 -6.14 -14.38 -2.17
N THR A 119 -5.43 -14.73 -1.10
CA THR A 119 -5.95 -14.79 0.26
C THR A 119 -5.31 -13.71 1.10
N PHE A 120 -6.12 -13.10 1.96
CA PHE A 120 -5.64 -12.27 3.04
C PHE A 120 -6.60 -12.41 4.21
N VAL A 121 -6.08 -12.70 5.40
CA VAL A 121 -6.87 -12.77 6.63
C VAL A 121 -6.35 -11.73 7.60
N GLY A 122 -7.24 -10.82 8.01
CA GLY A 122 -6.92 -9.82 9.00
C GLY A 122 -8.15 -9.11 9.56
N ASN A 123 -7.89 -8.16 10.43
CA ASN A 123 -8.90 -7.39 11.12
C ASN A 123 -8.37 -5.97 11.38
N LEU A 124 -9.18 -4.97 11.04
CA LEU A 124 -8.93 -3.58 11.36
C LEU A 124 -9.75 -3.20 12.58
N GLU A 125 -9.08 -2.85 13.68
CA GLU A 125 -9.70 -2.19 14.83
C GLU A 125 -9.70 -0.67 14.56
N PHE A 126 -10.87 -0.10 14.32
CA PHE A 126 -11.07 1.33 14.03
C PHE A 126 -12.30 1.84 14.77
N GLU A 127 -12.21 3.02 15.40
CA GLU A 127 -13.31 3.61 16.21
C GLU A 127 -13.90 2.66 17.30
N ASN A 128 -13.06 1.78 17.87
CA ASN A 128 -13.44 0.72 18.82
C ASN A 128 -14.33 -0.39 18.22
N GLU A 129 -14.49 -0.42 16.91
CA GLU A 129 -15.14 -1.49 16.17
C GLU A 129 -14.10 -2.36 15.46
N SER A 130 -14.47 -3.62 15.22
CA SER A 130 -13.61 -4.62 14.62
C SER A 130 -14.15 -5.00 13.25
N HIS A 131 -13.36 -4.72 12.20
CA HIS A 131 -13.76 -4.93 10.81
C HIS A 131 -12.92 -6.02 10.17
N PRO A 132 -13.51 -7.18 9.78
CA PRO A 132 -12.77 -8.24 9.12
C PRO A 132 -12.29 -7.80 7.75
N LEU A 133 -11.07 -8.21 7.41
CA LEU A 133 -10.41 -7.91 6.15
C LEU A 133 -10.37 -9.15 5.25
N SER A 134 -10.32 -8.88 3.94
CA SER A 134 -10.15 -9.89 2.90
C SER A 134 -9.22 -9.36 1.82
N SER A 135 -8.90 -10.20 0.82
CA SER A 135 -8.11 -9.79 -0.32
C SER A 135 -8.76 -8.68 -1.16
N SER A 136 -10.04 -8.34 -0.95
CA SER A 136 -10.71 -7.23 -1.64
C SER A 136 -10.24 -5.84 -1.17
N GLN A 137 -9.66 -5.74 0.03
CA GLN A 137 -9.09 -4.50 0.59
C GLN A 137 -7.57 -4.39 0.36
N ILE A 138 -6.89 -5.45 -0.11
CA ILE A 138 -5.43 -5.47 -0.24
C ILE A 138 -4.98 -5.06 -1.65
N LEU A 139 -4.03 -4.14 -1.71
CA LEU A 139 -3.35 -3.68 -2.92
C LEU A 139 -1.92 -4.21 -2.88
N LEU A 140 -1.56 -5.05 -3.85
CA LEU A 140 -0.26 -5.70 -3.86
C LEU A 140 0.80 -4.80 -4.49
N ARG A 141 2.01 -4.83 -3.96
CA ARG A 141 3.19 -4.17 -4.53
C ARG A 141 3.34 -4.51 -6.02
N ASP A 142 3.95 -3.59 -6.78
CA ASP A 142 4.16 -3.68 -8.23
C ASP A 142 2.89 -3.72 -9.09
N SER A 143 1.71 -3.72 -8.47
CA SER A 143 0.47 -3.37 -9.14
C SER A 143 0.35 -1.86 -9.31
N LYS A 144 -0.51 -1.43 -10.24
CA LYS A 144 -0.64 -0.02 -10.63
C LYS A 144 -2.06 0.49 -10.46
N LEU A 145 -2.21 1.66 -9.86
CA LEU A 145 -3.50 2.33 -9.74
C LEU A 145 -3.94 2.84 -11.12
N ARG A 146 -5.15 2.48 -11.53
CA ARG A 146 -5.77 2.90 -12.81
C ARG A 146 -7.17 3.41 -12.55
N ASN A 147 -7.68 4.25 -13.45
CA ASN A 147 -9.07 4.70 -13.44
C ASN A 147 -9.58 5.15 -12.05
N THR A 148 -8.72 5.74 -11.24
CA THR A 148 -9.01 6.25 -9.89
C THR A 148 -7.96 7.33 -9.63
N ASP A 149 -8.37 8.50 -9.16
CA ASP A 149 -7.50 9.67 -9.14
C ASP A 149 -6.44 9.60 -8.04
N TYR A 150 -6.82 9.07 -6.87
CA TYR A 150 -5.90 8.70 -5.80
C TYR A 150 -6.53 7.65 -4.88
N ILE A 151 -5.70 7.01 -4.08
CA ILE A 151 -6.10 6.21 -2.91
C ILE A 151 -5.31 6.64 -1.68
N TYR A 152 -5.86 6.40 -0.51
CA TYR A 152 -5.09 6.31 0.73
C TYR A 152 -4.98 4.86 1.14
N GLY A 153 -3.77 4.43 1.49
CA GLY A 153 -3.51 3.08 1.97
C GLY A 153 -2.52 3.10 3.13
N VAL A 154 -2.62 2.11 4.00
CA VAL A 154 -1.60 1.86 5.03
C VAL A 154 -0.71 0.70 4.62
N VAL A 155 0.60 0.85 4.78
CA VAL A 155 1.58 -0.18 4.46
C VAL A 155 1.44 -1.36 5.43
N VAL A 156 1.17 -2.55 4.89
CA VAL A 156 0.97 -3.79 5.66
C VAL A 156 2.25 -4.60 5.70
N PHE A 157 2.86 -4.82 4.53
CA PHE A 157 4.11 -5.55 4.39
C PHE A 157 5.10 -4.73 3.56
N SER A 158 6.36 -4.70 3.96
CA SER A 158 7.46 -4.04 3.24
C SER A 158 8.66 -4.98 3.10
N GLU A 159 9.39 -4.90 1.99
CA GLU A 159 10.53 -5.81 1.78
C GLU A 159 11.81 -5.35 2.50
N PRO A 160 12.64 -6.30 2.97
CA PRO A 160 12.32 -7.68 3.33
C PRO A 160 12.07 -7.73 4.84
N ASP A 161 10.80 -7.78 5.24
CA ASP A 161 10.36 -8.01 6.62
C ASP A 161 11.16 -9.15 7.30
N THR A 162 12.24 -8.75 7.98
CA THR A 162 12.83 -9.49 9.08
C THR A 162 12.89 -8.51 10.24
N LYS A 163 12.05 -8.81 11.24
CA LYS A 163 12.02 -8.28 12.61
C LYS A 163 11.08 -7.09 12.81
N ALA A 164 9.82 -7.44 13.08
CA ALA A 164 8.95 -6.80 14.07
C ALA A 164 9.09 -5.27 14.17
N VAL A 165 8.30 -4.55 13.38
CA VAL A 165 8.16 -3.10 13.53
C VAL A 165 7.15 -2.80 14.65
N LYS A 166 7.62 -2.11 15.70
CA LYS A 166 6.75 -1.47 16.69
C LYS A 166 6.10 -0.25 16.04
N ILE A 167 4.77 -0.25 15.99
CA ILE A 167 3.95 0.94 15.69
C ILE A 167 4.36 2.05 16.68
N LYS A 168 4.90 3.16 16.19
CA LYS A 168 5.16 4.34 17.00
C LYS A 168 3.86 5.11 17.20
N TYR A 169 3.43 5.20 18.45
CA TYR A 169 2.44 6.18 18.88
C TYR A 169 3.02 7.59 18.67
N LEU A 170 2.25 8.46 17.98
CA LEU A 170 2.31 9.90 18.19
C LEU A 170 1.17 10.30 19.14
#